data_AF-A0AA38MQJ7-F1
#
_entry.id   AF-A0AA38MQJ7-F1
#
_cell.length_a   1.000
_cell.length_b   1.000
_cell.length_c   1.000
_cell.angle_alpha   90.00
_cell.angle_beta   90.00
_cell.angle_gamma   90.00
#
_symmetry.space_group_name_H-M   'P 1'
#
loop_
_entity.id
_entity.type
_entity.pdbx_description
1 polymer ?
#
loop_
_entity_poly.entity_id
_entity_poly.type
_entity_poly.pdbx_seq_one_letter_code
_entity_poly.pdbx_strand_id
1 'polypeptide(L)'
;MLTLTKMALQYYARHLKDDPEVMVEKHLKHFTPVLGEVASASSRKLLIQALKSVGTKLELELIEGLNAFDHKWIDQPDFQRRHDTFKDIQKAIETQDVDLDLGVLLIHNCYYLLKSEKDLSLRENSSHCLRQLTSYLIKQYPKQLDYLLSETVFDMIRKGMKNRNDDFRNECILILGHLARECSESHVVLRDLNRYTNKSDPEVDFFENITHLQLHRHARALLKFCTVTRDLTTSPNVRTLTQFVLPLASFYLCSEKYVGKNSVIDASIECIGTVCRILPWHQYESFLKFYLRKLKKNVDYQKQLVRVTVTILDAFHYDLSKAQVGSEAEHKTEDDNKESESPPENEQSVAVEEDDEKIDDLDEPVVSELEEEDDEEEQTTLKETKICDKVPILCKSTATRVTRSIQRVLLPQLHKALAELTHHDTSHKVNRKKTGFEREEENLLRVPMSLALVKLLQR
;
A
#
# COMPACT_ATOMS: atom_id res chain seq x y z
N MET A 1 11.82 11.24 19.49
CA MET A 1 11.86 9.76 19.46
C MET A 1 13.13 9.18 20.12
N LEU A 2 14.34 9.48 19.64
CA LEU A 2 15.62 8.95 20.18
C LEU A 2 15.79 9.04 21.70
N THR A 3 15.35 10.14 22.32
CA THR A 3 15.46 10.37 23.78
C THR A 3 14.51 9.47 24.58
N LEU A 4 13.30 9.25 24.07
CA LEU A 4 12.30 8.37 24.69
C LEU A 4 12.71 6.90 24.57
N THR A 5 13.24 6.48 23.41
CA THR A 5 13.77 5.13 23.23
C THR A 5 14.94 4.88 24.18
N LYS A 6 15.87 5.84 24.30
CA LYS A 6 17.02 5.74 25.21
C LYS A 6 16.61 5.70 26.68
N MET A 7 15.60 6.49 27.09
CA MET A 7 15.06 6.47 28.46
C MET A 7 14.29 5.18 28.75
N ALA A 8 13.51 4.66 27.79
CA ALA A 8 12.81 3.38 27.92
C ALA A 8 13.81 2.23 28.08
N LEU A 9 14.87 2.21 27.27
CA LEU A 9 15.95 1.21 27.35
C LEU A 9 16.67 1.25 28.71
N GLN A 10 16.97 2.45 29.23
CA GLN A 10 17.58 2.61 30.55
C GLN A 10 16.65 2.27 31.71
N TYR A 11 15.34 2.49 31.54
CA TYR A 11 14.32 2.13 32.52
C TYR A 11 14.15 0.61 32.62
N TYR A 12 14.04 -0.08 31.47
CA TYR A 12 13.94 -1.53 31.40
C TYR A 12 15.17 -2.21 31.99
N ALA A 13 16.39 -1.74 31.69
CA ALA A 13 17.63 -2.27 32.25
C ALA A 13 17.73 -2.17 33.79
N ARG A 14 16.95 -1.28 34.43
CA ARG A 14 16.99 -1.03 35.88
C ARG A 14 15.89 -1.75 36.68
N HIS A 15 14.84 -2.25 36.03
CA HIS A 15 13.63 -2.74 36.71
C HIS A 15 13.34 -4.24 36.48
N LEU A 16 14.33 -5.03 36.04
CA LEU A 16 14.23 -6.49 35.90
C LEU A 16 14.14 -7.18 37.28
N LYS A 17 12.92 -7.49 37.74
CA LYS A 17 12.64 -8.26 38.97
C LYS A 17 11.61 -9.39 38.79
N ASP A 18 11.17 -9.68 37.56
CA ASP A 18 10.24 -10.78 37.25
C ASP A 18 10.97 -12.08 36.86
N ASP A 19 10.23 -13.19 36.79
CA ASP A 19 10.73 -14.53 36.44
C ASP A 19 11.48 -14.52 35.07
N PRO A 20 12.72 -15.02 34.96
CA PRO A 20 13.60 -14.75 33.82
C PRO A 20 13.00 -15.16 32.47
N GLU A 21 12.35 -16.32 32.38
CA GLU A 21 11.83 -16.83 31.10
C GLU A 21 10.64 -16.00 30.58
N VAL A 22 9.70 -15.64 31.45
CA VAL A 22 8.55 -14.78 31.12
C VAL A 22 9.00 -13.35 30.78
N MET A 23 10.06 -12.89 31.44
CA MET A 23 10.66 -11.60 31.21
C MET A 23 11.36 -11.51 29.85
N VAL A 24 12.09 -12.57 29.47
CA VAL A 24 12.77 -12.66 28.18
C VAL A 24 11.78 -12.60 27.03
N GLU A 25 10.75 -13.44 27.05
CA GLU A 25 9.78 -13.53 25.96
C GLU A 25 8.99 -12.21 25.77
N LYS A 26 8.58 -11.58 26.87
CA LYS A 26 7.79 -10.35 26.83
C LYS A 26 8.62 -9.16 26.34
N HIS A 27 9.87 -9.03 26.77
CA HIS A 27 10.67 -7.88 26.37
C HIS A 27 11.28 -8.04 24.98
N LEU A 28 11.71 -9.23 24.59
CA LEU A 28 12.30 -9.50 23.28
C LEU A 28 11.39 -9.04 22.14
N LYS A 29 10.09 -9.38 22.22
CA LYS A 29 9.06 -8.93 21.25
C LYS A 29 8.96 -7.41 21.10
N HIS A 30 9.26 -6.62 22.15
CA HIS A 30 9.28 -5.15 22.05
C HIS A 30 10.56 -4.61 21.42
N PHE A 31 11.69 -5.29 21.60
CA PHE A 31 12.97 -4.92 21.00
C PHE A 31 13.04 -5.26 19.51
N THR A 32 12.36 -6.33 19.09
CA THR A 32 12.47 -6.86 17.73
C THR A 32 12.10 -5.84 16.63
N PRO A 33 10.96 -5.12 16.69
CA PRO A 33 10.65 -4.10 15.70
C PRO A 33 11.67 -2.95 15.65
N VAL A 34 12.20 -2.58 16.83
CA VAL A 34 13.19 -1.50 16.97
C VAL A 34 14.50 -1.84 16.24
N LEU A 35 14.85 -3.12 16.16
CA LEU A 35 16.03 -3.59 15.43
C LEU A 35 15.98 -3.28 13.92
N GLY A 36 14.77 -3.23 13.36
CA GLY A 36 14.53 -2.87 11.96
C GLY A 36 14.67 -1.38 11.66
N GLU A 37 14.55 -0.51 12.67
CA GLU A 37 14.43 0.96 12.48
C GLU A 37 15.66 1.76 12.94
N VAL A 38 16.44 1.27 13.91
CA VAL A 38 17.55 2.04 14.48
C VAL A 38 18.75 2.11 13.53
N ALA A 39 18.96 3.24 12.85
CA ALA A 39 20.04 3.36 11.86
C ALA A 39 21.41 3.81 12.41
N SER A 40 21.43 4.59 13.50
CA SER A 40 22.69 5.13 14.03
C SER A 40 23.58 4.03 14.63
N ALA A 41 24.86 3.99 14.26
CA ALA A 41 25.82 2.99 14.76
C ALA A 41 25.91 2.96 16.29
N SER A 42 25.94 4.13 16.95
CA SER A 42 25.98 4.23 18.41
C SER A 42 24.69 3.70 19.07
N SER A 43 23.54 3.98 18.46
CA SER A 43 22.24 3.51 18.95
C SER A 43 22.07 2.01 18.73
N ARG A 44 22.55 1.46 17.61
CA ARG A 44 22.59 0.00 17.37
C ARG A 44 23.50 -0.69 18.38
N LYS A 45 24.71 -0.18 18.63
CA LYS A 45 25.62 -0.74 19.66
C LYS A 45 24.93 -0.83 21.03
N LEU A 46 24.19 0.22 21.43
CA LEU A 46 23.41 0.20 22.67
C LEU A 46 22.23 -0.78 22.63
N LEU A 47 21.52 -0.88 21.51
CA LEU A 47 20.42 -1.82 21.33
C LEU A 47 20.90 -3.27 21.44
N ILE A 48 22.00 -3.62 20.76
CA ILE A 48 22.62 -4.94 20.86
C ILE A 48 23.09 -5.22 22.29
N GLN A 49 23.65 -4.22 22.97
CA GLN A 49 24.02 -4.35 24.38
C GLN A 49 22.80 -4.57 25.30
N ALA A 50 21.64 -3.97 25.00
CA ALA A 50 20.42 -4.22 25.75
C ALA A 50 19.90 -5.65 25.48
N LEU A 51 19.92 -6.09 24.22
CA LEU A 51 19.53 -7.46 23.85
C LEU A 51 20.36 -8.51 24.59
N LYS A 52 21.66 -8.27 24.87
CA LYS A 52 22.50 -9.16 25.70
C LYS A 52 21.93 -9.50 27.07
N SER A 53 21.12 -8.62 27.65
CA SER A 53 20.51 -8.86 28.96
C SER A 53 19.25 -9.71 28.90
N VAL A 54 18.74 -10.01 27.71
CA VAL A 54 17.41 -10.61 27.48
C VAL A 54 17.48 -11.82 26.54
N GLY A 55 18.33 -11.83 25.52
CA GLY A 55 18.34 -12.89 24.51
C GLY A 55 18.98 -14.21 24.96
N THR A 56 18.62 -15.29 24.29
CA THR A 56 19.29 -16.60 24.46
C THR A 56 20.71 -16.56 23.89
N LYS A 57 21.56 -17.52 24.29
CA LYS A 57 22.96 -17.55 23.82
C LYS A 57 23.08 -17.56 22.30
N LEU A 58 22.25 -18.36 21.62
CA LEU A 58 22.26 -18.46 20.15
C LEU A 58 21.77 -17.15 19.49
N GLU A 59 20.69 -16.56 20.00
CA GLU A 59 20.21 -15.25 19.53
C GLU A 59 21.30 -14.19 19.61
N LEU A 60 21.99 -14.12 20.74
CA LEU A 60 23.03 -13.12 20.97
C LEU A 60 24.22 -13.31 20.03
N GLU A 61 24.68 -14.55 19.85
CA GLU A 61 25.82 -14.85 18.96
C GLU A 61 25.53 -14.41 17.51
N LEU A 62 24.36 -14.75 16.97
CA LEU A 62 23.99 -14.42 15.59
C LEU A 62 23.70 -12.93 15.40
N ILE A 63 22.96 -12.31 16.33
CA ILE A 63 22.61 -10.88 16.22
C ILE A 63 23.84 -9.99 16.41
N GLU A 64 24.76 -10.34 17.31
CA GLU A 64 26.04 -9.64 17.43
C GLU A 64 26.91 -9.81 16.19
N GLY A 65 26.96 -11.03 15.64
CA GLY A 65 27.68 -11.32 14.41
C GLY A 65 27.23 -10.44 13.24
N LEU A 66 25.91 -10.34 13.02
CA LEU A 66 25.32 -9.51 11.96
C LEU A 66 25.51 -8.00 12.16
N ASN A 67 25.77 -7.57 13.40
CA ASN A 67 25.95 -6.15 13.75
C ASN A 67 27.39 -5.83 14.15
N ALA A 68 28.34 -6.70 13.80
CA ALA A 68 29.75 -6.51 14.11
C ALA A 68 30.33 -5.27 13.40
N PHE A 69 31.23 -4.57 14.10
CA PHE A 69 31.96 -3.41 13.60
C PHE A 69 33.46 -3.68 13.64
N ASP A 70 34.19 -3.15 12.66
CA ASP A 70 35.63 -3.23 12.58
C ASP A 70 36.28 -2.51 13.77
N HIS A 71 37.34 -3.10 14.31
CA HIS A 71 38.05 -2.59 15.48
C HIS A 71 39.07 -1.50 15.14
N LYS A 72 39.54 -1.46 13.89
CA LYS A 72 40.52 -0.49 13.38
C LYS A 72 39.82 0.76 12.86
N TRP A 73 38.65 0.61 12.25
CA TRP A 73 37.93 1.70 11.60
C TRP A 73 36.62 2.03 12.30
N ILE A 74 36.51 3.28 12.77
CA ILE A 74 35.34 3.75 13.53
C ILE A 74 34.09 3.65 12.65
N ASP A 75 33.07 2.99 13.19
CA ASP A 75 31.74 2.82 12.59
C ASP A 75 31.73 2.13 11.21
N GLN A 76 32.81 1.43 10.86
CA GLN A 76 32.83 0.56 9.69
C GLN A 76 32.30 -0.84 10.07
N PRO A 77 31.41 -1.45 9.26
CA PRO A 77 31.03 -2.85 9.40
C PRO A 77 32.23 -3.80 9.38
N ASP A 78 32.23 -4.83 10.24
CA ASP A 78 33.14 -5.97 10.08
C ASP A 78 32.54 -6.91 9.02
N PHE A 79 32.93 -6.69 7.76
CA PHE A 79 32.37 -7.40 6.61
C PHE A 79 32.57 -8.92 6.71
N GLN A 80 33.74 -9.36 7.14
CA GLN A 80 34.08 -10.77 7.23
C GLN A 80 33.23 -11.46 8.30
N ARG A 81 33.18 -10.88 9.51
CA ARG A 81 32.40 -11.47 10.61
C ARG A 81 30.91 -11.52 10.27
N ARG A 82 30.37 -10.46 9.66
CA ARG A 82 28.96 -10.44 9.23
C ARG A 82 28.69 -11.50 8.15
N HIS A 83 29.58 -11.65 7.17
CA HIS A 83 29.46 -12.66 6.13
C HIS A 83 29.50 -14.09 6.69
N ASP A 84 30.44 -14.37 7.60
CA ASP A 84 30.51 -15.69 8.25
C ASP A 84 29.27 -15.97 9.10
N THR A 85 28.71 -14.94 9.76
CA THR A 85 27.46 -15.07 10.51
C THR A 85 26.28 -15.44 9.60
N PHE A 86 26.21 -14.94 8.36
CA PHE A 86 25.19 -15.38 7.40
C PHE A 86 25.29 -16.88 7.08
N LYS A 87 26.50 -17.44 7.02
CA LYS A 87 26.69 -18.89 6.84
C LYS A 87 26.23 -19.67 8.06
N ASP A 88 26.50 -19.15 9.26
CA ASP A 88 26.04 -19.77 10.50
C ASP A 88 24.51 -19.79 10.59
N ILE A 89 23.84 -18.71 10.18
CA ILE A 89 22.37 -18.66 10.08
C ILE A 89 21.86 -19.69 9.08
N GLN A 90 22.46 -19.79 7.89
CA GLN A 90 22.07 -20.78 6.90
C GLN A 90 22.18 -22.21 7.46
N LYS A 91 23.29 -22.51 8.14
CA LYS A 91 23.48 -23.80 8.80
C LYS A 91 22.42 -24.06 9.87
N ALA A 92 22.08 -23.06 10.68
CA ALA A 92 21.03 -23.18 11.70
C ALA A 92 19.65 -23.44 11.09
N ILE A 93 19.35 -22.85 9.92
CA ILE A 93 18.13 -23.15 9.16
C ILE A 93 18.13 -24.61 8.69
N GLU A 94 19.25 -25.09 8.16
CA GLU A 94 19.41 -26.47 7.68
C GLU A 94 19.28 -27.51 8.81
N THR A 95 19.82 -27.21 10.00
CA THR A 95 19.70 -28.07 11.19
C THR A 95 18.38 -27.89 11.94
N GLN A 96 17.52 -26.96 11.50
CA GLN A 96 16.25 -26.61 12.14
C GLN A 96 16.41 -26.07 13.58
N ASP A 97 17.54 -25.43 13.88
CA ASP A 97 17.85 -24.84 15.18
C ASP A 97 17.34 -23.40 15.34
N VAL A 98 16.50 -22.92 14.41
CA VAL A 98 15.95 -21.57 14.44
C VAL A 98 14.49 -21.61 14.91
N ASP A 99 14.25 -21.12 16.11
CA ASP A 99 12.89 -20.89 16.60
C ASP A 99 12.23 -19.65 15.98
N LEU A 100 10.94 -19.46 16.27
CA LEU A 100 10.17 -18.36 15.70
C LEU A 100 10.68 -16.99 16.17
N ASP A 101 11.06 -16.84 17.44
CA ASP A 101 11.47 -15.56 18.01
C ASP A 101 12.84 -15.12 17.48
N LEU A 102 13.81 -16.05 17.43
CA LEU A 102 15.10 -15.87 16.76
C LEU A 102 14.90 -15.56 15.28
N GLY A 103 14.02 -16.30 14.61
CA GLY A 103 13.70 -16.09 13.21
C GLY A 103 13.18 -14.67 12.93
N VAL A 104 12.24 -14.18 13.74
CA VAL A 104 11.68 -12.83 13.59
C VAL A 104 12.73 -11.75 13.91
N LEU A 105 13.59 -11.95 14.91
CA LEU A 105 14.73 -11.06 15.18
C LEU A 105 15.67 -10.94 13.98
N LEU A 106 16.05 -12.07 13.39
CA LEU A 106 16.92 -12.12 12.22
C LEU A 106 16.26 -11.45 11.01
N ILE A 107 14.94 -11.62 10.81
CA ILE A 107 14.17 -10.93 9.77
C ILE A 107 14.27 -9.41 9.94
N HIS A 108 14.02 -8.88 11.13
CA HIS A 108 14.13 -7.43 11.38
C HIS A 108 15.55 -6.91 11.17
N ASN A 109 16.57 -7.68 11.56
CA ASN A 109 17.96 -7.29 11.35
C ASN A 109 18.33 -7.25 9.87
N CYS A 110 17.98 -8.30 9.12
CA CYS A 110 18.26 -8.38 7.69
C CYS A 110 17.51 -7.30 6.90
N TYR A 111 16.27 -6.97 7.27
CA TYR A 111 15.53 -5.87 6.67
C TYR A 111 16.21 -4.51 6.91
N TYR A 112 16.72 -4.29 8.12
CA TYR A 112 17.53 -3.11 8.40
C TYR A 112 18.78 -3.05 7.50
N LEU A 113 19.52 -4.16 7.38
CA LEU A 113 20.73 -4.23 6.56
C LEU A 113 20.39 -3.94 5.10
N LEU A 114 19.30 -4.51 4.59
CA LEU A 114 18.81 -4.26 3.24
C LEU A 114 18.47 -2.78 3.00
N LYS A 115 17.90 -2.10 4.00
CA LYS A 115 17.50 -0.68 3.96
C LYS A 115 18.69 0.29 4.05
N SER A 116 19.69 -0.05 4.86
CA SER A 116 20.68 0.92 5.36
C SER A 116 22.12 0.65 4.94
N GLU A 117 22.45 -0.61 4.63
CA GLU A 117 23.81 -1.00 4.27
C GLU A 117 24.14 -0.58 2.84
N LYS A 118 25.36 -0.09 2.62
CA LYS A 118 25.80 0.37 1.29
C LYS A 118 26.55 -0.71 0.52
N ASP A 119 27.16 -1.64 1.24
CA ASP A 119 27.88 -2.75 0.64
C ASP A 119 26.92 -3.71 -0.08
N LEU A 120 27.22 -3.98 -1.35
CA LEU A 120 26.37 -4.83 -2.19
C LEU A 120 26.34 -6.26 -1.67
N SER A 121 27.48 -6.81 -1.26
CA SER A 121 27.55 -8.21 -0.79
C SER A 121 26.72 -8.41 0.47
N LEU A 122 26.78 -7.49 1.43
CA LEU A 122 25.95 -7.57 2.63
C LEU A 122 24.45 -7.43 2.32
N ARG A 123 24.07 -6.57 1.36
CA ARG A 123 22.66 -6.48 0.92
C ARG A 123 22.18 -7.77 0.26
N GLU A 124 22.98 -8.37 -0.62
CA GLU A 124 22.67 -9.64 -1.27
C GLU A 124 22.53 -10.78 -0.26
N ASN A 125 23.48 -10.90 0.69
CA ASN A 125 23.42 -11.89 1.76
C ASN A 125 22.18 -11.70 2.65
N SER A 126 21.84 -10.45 2.99
CA SER A 126 20.65 -10.12 3.78
C SER A 126 19.36 -10.51 3.04
N SER A 127 19.28 -10.20 1.74
CA SER A 127 18.13 -10.53 0.91
C SER A 127 17.97 -12.04 0.74
N HIS A 128 19.07 -12.77 0.51
CA HIS A 128 19.07 -14.23 0.46
C HIS A 128 18.61 -14.85 1.79
N CYS A 129 19.17 -14.38 2.91
CA CYS A 129 18.80 -14.81 4.25
C CYS A 129 17.30 -14.59 4.51
N LEU A 130 16.76 -13.40 4.21
CA LEU A 130 15.33 -13.11 4.36
C LEU A 130 14.45 -14.09 3.59
N ARG A 131 14.80 -14.38 2.34
CA ARG A 131 14.05 -15.32 1.49
C ARG A 131 14.04 -16.73 2.07
N GLN A 132 15.21 -17.25 2.46
CA GLN A 132 15.33 -18.60 3.01
C GLN A 132 14.68 -18.72 4.39
N LEU A 133 15.01 -17.80 5.30
CA LEU A 133 14.53 -17.81 6.68
C LEU A 133 13.01 -17.70 6.73
N THR A 134 12.43 -16.77 5.97
CA THR A 134 10.97 -16.58 5.97
C THR A 134 10.28 -17.84 5.42
N SER A 135 10.77 -18.42 4.33
CA SER A 135 10.22 -19.67 3.77
C SER A 135 10.37 -20.86 4.72
N TYR A 136 11.46 -20.94 5.48
CA TYR A 136 11.65 -21.95 6.53
C TYR A 136 10.63 -21.78 7.66
N LEU A 137 10.50 -20.57 8.21
CA LEU A 137 9.59 -20.29 9.33
C LEU A 137 8.13 -20.53 8.97
N ILE A 138 7.71 -20.17 7.75
CA ILE A 138 6.36 -20.45 7.25
C ILE A 138 6.04 -21.96 7.29
N LYS A 139 7.00 -22.80 6.89
CA LYS A 139 6.81 -24.27 6.86
C LYS A 139 6.82 -24.87 8.26
N GLN A 140 7.66 -24.34 9.15
CA GLN A 140 7.85 -24.88 10.49
C GLN A 140 6.76 -24.45 11.48
N TYR A 141 6.20 -23.25 11.32
CA TYR A 141 5.27 -22.63 12.28
C TYR A 141 3.91 -22.26 11.64
N PRO A 142 3.15 -23.23 11.09
CA PRO A 142 1.89 -22.96 10.39
C PRO A 142 0.78 -22.38 11.29
N LYS A 143 0.90 -22.51 12.62
CA LYS A 143 -0.07 -21.98 13.58
C LYS A 143 0.16 -20.50 13.91
N GLN A 144 1.32 -19.94 13.56
CA GLN A 144 1.72 -18.57 13.89
C GLN A 144 1.90 -17.71 12.63
N LEU A 145 1.27 -18.10 11.51
CA LEU A 145 1.42 -17.41 10.23
C LEU A 145 0.85 -15.98 10.26
N ASP A 146 -0.18 -15.69 11.06
CA ASP A 146 -0.70 -14.33 11.13
C ASP A 146 0.34 -13.36 11.72
N TYR A 147 0.98 -13.74 12.83
CA TYR A 147 2.07 -12.95 13.41
C TYR A 147 3.26 -12.82 12.46
N LEU A 148 3.69 -13.93 11.85
CA LEU A 148 4.86 -13.93 10.96
C LEU A 148 4.61 -13.19 9.64
N LEU A 149 3.49 -13.46 8.97
CA LEU A 149 3.19 -12.90 7.66
C LEU A 149 2.45 -11.57 7.76
N SER A 150 1.28 -11.55 8.40
CA SER A 150 0.40 -10.38 8.41
C SER A 150 0.98 -9.22 9.21
N GLU A 151 1.49 -9.47 10.41
CA GLU A 151 1.98 -8.43 11.33
C GLU A 151 3.45 -8.06 11.08
N THR A 152 4.27 -9.01 10.63
CA THR A 152 5.71 -8.80 10.47
C THR A 152 6.11 -8.62 8.99
N VAL A 153 6.14 -9.70 8.21
CA VAL A 153 6.76 -9.70 6.88
C VAL A 153 6.01 -8.81 5.88
N PHE A 154 4.68 -8.89 5.83
CA PHE A 154 3.88 -8.07 4.90
C PHE A 154 3.88 -6.60 5.29
N ASP A 155 3.88 -6.26 6.57
CA ASP A 155 4.03 -4.87 7.00
C ASP A 155 5.38 -4.28 6.51
N MET A 156 6.47 -5.02 6.73
CA MET A 156 7.81 -4.62 6.31
C MET A 156 7.93 -4.49 4.78
N ILE A 157 7.41 -5.47 4.02
CA ILE A 157 7.38 -5.42 2.55
C ILE A 157 6.56 -4.24 2.07
N ARG A 158 5.36 -4.01 2.61
CA ARG A 158 4.47 -2.90 2.23
C ARG A 158 5.15 -1.54 2.43
N LYS A 159 5.84 -1.36 3.56
CA LYS A 159 6.66 -0.16 3.83
C LYS A 159 7.84 -0.05 2.85
N GLY A 160 8.50 -1.17 2.55
CA GLY A 160 9.64 -1.21 1.63
C GLY A 160 9.28 -0.89 0.18
N MET A 161 8.13 -1.37 -0.30
CA MET A 161 7.62 -1.13 -1.65
C MET A 161 7.34 0.35 -1.95
N LYS A 162 7.10 1.15 -0.90
CA LYS A 162 6.85 2.59 -0.97
C LYS A 162 8.13 3.44 -0.83
N ASN A 163 9.28 2.80 -0.57
CA ASN A 163 10.52 3.53 -0.35
C ASN A 163 11.02 4.19 -1.63
N ARG A 164 11.61 5.38 -1.50
CA ARG A 164 12.21 6.14 -2.62
C ARG A 164 13.50 5.51 -3.16
N ASN A 165 14.18 4.70 -2.34
CA ASN A 165 15.35 3.96 -2.78
C ASN A 165 14.91 2.75 -3.61
N ASP A 166 15.13 2.84 -4.93
CA ASP A 166 14.77 1.79 -5.89
C ASP A 166 15.38 0.43 -5.55
N ASP A 167 16.64 0.38 -5.10
CA ASP A 167 17.30 -0.89 -4.79
C ASP A 167 16.57 -1.61 -3.65
N PHE A 168 16.34 -0.90 -2.55
CA PHE A 168 15.65 -1.45 -1.38
C PHE A 168 14.20 -1.83 -1.69
N ARG A 169 13.50 -0.95 -2.43
CA ARG A 169 12.15 -1.21 -2.93
C ARG A 169 12.10 -2.48 -3.76
N ASN A 170 13.00 -2.62 -4.73
CA ASN A 170 13.04 -3.76 -5.63
C ASN A 170 13.31 -5.06 -4.87
N GLU A 171 14.23 -5.05 -3.90
CA GLU A 171 14.48 -6.23 -3.07
C GLU A 171 13.24 -6.65 -2.26
N CYS A 172 12.48 -5.70 -1.70
CA CYS A 172 11.22 -6.02 -1.02
C CYS A 172 10.19 -6.67 -1.98
N ILE A 173 10.09 -6.17 -3.21
CA ILE A 173 9.21 -6.74 -4.25
C ILE A 173 9.68 -8.16 -4.63
N LEU A 174 10.98 -8.39 -4.76
CA LEU A 174 11.55 -9.70 -5.07
C LEU A 174 11.36 -10.70 -3.92
N ILE A 175 11.46 -10.26 -2.66
CA ILE A 175 11.12 -11.09 -1.50
C ILE A 175 9.65 -11.51 -1.56
N LEU A 176 8.72 -10.59 -1.85
CA LEU A 176 7.31 -10.91 -2.03
C LEU A 176 7.09 -11.93 -3.15
N GLY A 177 7.76 -11.74 -4.30
CA GLY A 177 7.71 -12.67 -5.42
C GLY A 177 8.23 -14.05 -5.07
N HIS A 178 9.34 -14.15 -4.33
CA HIS A 178 9.86 -15.41 -3.83
C HIS A 178 8.85 -16.13 -2.93
N LEU A 179 8.24 -15.43 -1.97
CA LEU A 179 7.24 -16.01 -1.08
C LEU A 179 5.98 -16.45 -1.85
N ALA A 180 5.55 -15.68 -2.85
CA ALA A 180 4.42 -16.05 -3.70
C ALA A 180 4.69 -17.34 -4.50
N ARG A 181 5.94 -17.56 -4.92
CA ARG A 181 6.35 -18.78 -5.64
C ARG A 181 6.50 -20.00 -4.72
N GLU A 182 7.18 -19.83 -3.59
CA GLU A 182 7.58 -20.96 -2.74
C GLU A 182 6.59 -21.30 -1.61
N CYS A 183 5.72 -20.36 -1.24
CA CYS A 183 4.83 -20.46 -0.08
C CYS A 183 3.39 -20.06 -0.41
N SER A 184 2.93 -20.36 -1.63
CA SER A 184 1.63 -19.89 -2.12
C SER A 184 0.42 -20.39 -1.33
N GLU A 185 0.51 -21.58 -0.73
CA GLU A 185 -0.60 -22.17 0.04
C GLU A 185 -0.70 -21.62 1.47
N SER A 186 0.31 -20.89 1.93
CA SER A 186 0.44 -20.48 3.32
C SER A 186 -0.40 -19.26 3.70
N HIS A 187 -0.79 -18.43 2.72
CA HIS A 187 -1.61 -17.24 2.98
C HIS A 187 -2.37 -16.80 1.73
N VAL A 188 -3.58 -16.25 1.89
CA VAL A 188 -4.46 -15.82 0.79
C VAL A 188 -3.77 -14.86 -0.19
N VAL A 189 -3.02 -13.88 0.34
CA VAL A 189 -2.24 -12.93 -0.46
C VAL A 189 -1.20 -13.63 -1.33
N LEU A 190 -0.46 -14.59 -0.78
CA LEU A 190 0.56 -15.32 -1.55
C LEU A 190 -0.07 -16.20 -2.63
N ARG A 191 -1.21 -16.83 -2.31
CA ARG A 191 -1.99 -17.62 -3.25
C ARG A 191 -2.48 -16.80 -4.44
N ASP A 192 -2.97 -15.60 -4.18
CA ASP A 192 -3.44 -14.69 -5.22
C ASP A 192 -2.29 -14.16 -6.08
N LEU A 193 -1.17 -13.80 -5.45
CA LEU A 193 0.01 -13.29 -6.15
C LEU A 193 0.73 -14.37 -6.97
N ASN A 194 0.70 -15.63 -6.53
CA ASN A 194 1.31 -16.77 -7.24
C ASN A 194 0.84 -16.83 -8.71
N ARG A 195 -0.42 -16.50 -8.98
CA ARG A 195 -1.03 -16.54 -10.32
C ARG A 195 -0.28 -15.68 -11.36
N TYR A 196 0.51 -14.70 -10.91
CA TYR A 196 1.27 -13.81 -11.78
C TYR A 196 2.76 -14.19 -11.90
N THR A 197 3.20 -15.19 -11.13
CA THR A 197 4.59 -15.67 -11.08
C THR A 197 4.89 -16.71 -12.14
N ASN A 198 6.18 -16.97 -12.40
CA ASN A 198 6.63 -18.13 -13.15
C ASN A 198 8.02 -18.56 -12.67
N LYS A 199 8.10 -19.73 -12.04
CA LYS A 199 9.36 -20.29 -11.49
C LYS A 199 10.32 -20.77 -12.58
N SER A 200 9.80 -21.22 -13.72
CA SER A 200 10.59 -21.79 -14.82
C SER A 200 11.17 -20.73 -15.75
N ASP A 201 10.48 -19.60 -15.88
CA ASP A 201 10.86 -18.53 -16.79
C ASP A 201 10.77 -17.13 -16.13
N PRO A 202 11.90 -16.59 -15.65
CA PRO A 202 11.98 -15.24 -15.09
C PRO A 202 11.54 -14.15 -16.08
N GLU A 203 11.63 -14.39 -17.40
CA GLU A 203 11.24 -13.41 -18.42
C GLU A 203 9.75 -13.13 -18.43
N VAL A 204 8.92 -14.07 -17.95
CA VAL A 204 7.48 -13.84 -17.84
C VAL A 204 7.01 -13.67 -16.40
N ASP A 205 7.87 -13.81 -15.40
CA ASP A 205 7.52 -13.62 -13.99
C ASP A 205 7.22 -12.14 -13.67
N PHE A 206 6.07 -11.86 -13.05
CA PHE A 206 5.66 -10.50 -12.75
C PHE A 206 6.66 -9.73 -11.87
N PHE A 207 7.17 -10.35 -10.80
CA PHE A 207 8.04 -9.69 -9.82
C PHE A 207 9.45 -9.47 -10.36
N GLU A 208 9.96 -10.39 -11.18
CA GLU A 208 11.25 -10.22 -11.88
C GLU A 208 11.13 -9.10 -12.93
N ASN A 209 10.00 -9.02 -13.64
CA ASN A 209 9.81 -8.01 -14.69
C ASN A 209 9.56 -6.61 -14.13
N ILE A 210 8.78 -6.45 -13.06
CA ILE A 210 8.45 -5.13 -12.48
C ILE A 210 9.65 -4.47 -11.76
N THR A 211 10.67 -5.26 -11.41
CA THR A 211 11.91 -4.79 -10.77
C THR A 211 13.08 -4.68 -11.76
N HIS A 212 12.91 -5.12 -13.00
CA HIS A 212 13.96 -5.14 -14.00
C HIS A 212 14.54 -3.75 -14.32
N LEU A 213 15.80 -3.66 -14.76
CA LEU A 213 16.41 -2.36 -15.12
C LEU A 213 15.68 -1.63 -16.28
N GLN A 214 15.00 -2.39 -17.16
CA GLN A 214 14.34 -1.87 -18.35
C GLN A 214 12.84 -1.62 -18.14
N LEU A 215 12.39 -0.37 -18.31
CA LEU A 215 11.00 0.05 -18.09
C LEU A 215 9.95 -0.64 -18.98
N HIS A 216 10.32 -1.09 -20.19
CA HIS A 216 9.36 -1.80 -21.04
C HIS A 216 8.93 -3.14 -20.41
N ARG A 217 9.79 -3.76 -19.59
CA ARG A 217 9.43 -4.96 -18.83
C ARG A 217 8.44 -4.66 -17.72
N HIS A 218 8.52 -3.48 -17.11
CA HIS A 218 7.56 -3.03 -16.10
C HIS A 218 6.16 -2.92 -16.71
N ALA A 219 6.08 -2.25 -17.87
CA ALA A 219 4.83 -2.17 -18.63
C ALA A 219 4.29 -3.56 -18.99
N ARG A 220 5.15 -4.47 -19.47
CA ARG A 220 4.78 -5.86 -19.77
C ARG A 220 4.25 -6.60 -18.53
N ALA A 221 4.87 -6.43 -17.36
CA ALA A 221 4.41 -7.05 -16.11
C ALA A 221 3.01 -6.57 -15.73
N LEU A 222 2.77 -5.25 -15.77
CA LEU A 222 1.47 -4.66 -15.46
C LEU A 222 0.39 -5.11 -16.44
N LEU A 223 0.70 -5.17 -17.74
CA LEU A 223 -0.24 -5.67 -18.75
C LEU A 223 -0.49 -7.18 -18.60
N LYS A 224 0.53 -7.97 -18.25
CA LYS A 224 0.34 -9.39 -17.91
C LYS A 224 -0.61 -9.56 -16.74
N PHE A 225 -0.44 -8.76 -15.67
CA PHE A 225 -1.37 -8.74 -14.55
C PHE A 225 -2.80 -8.48 -15.02
N CYS A 226 -3.00 -7.49 -15.89
CA CYS A 226 -4.31 -7.16 -16.44
C CYS A 226 -4.94 -8.34 -17.19
N THR A 227 -4.20 -8.95 -18.12
CA THR A 227 -4.66 -10.08 -18.91
C THR A 227 -5.04 -11.27 -18.02
N VAL A 228 -4.15 -11.66 -17.11
CA VAL A 228 -4.40 -12.79 -16.20
C VAL A 228 -5.62 -12.50 -15.31
N THR A 229 -5.74 -11.27 -14.78
CA THR A 229 -6.86 -10.88 -13.91
C THR A 229 -8.21 -10.95 -14.63
N ARG A 230 -8.27 -10.50 -15.89
CA ARG A 230 -9.50 -10.53 -16.69
C ARG A 230 -9.99 -11.94 -16.96
N ASP A 231 -9.08 -12.91 -17.03
CA ASP A 231 -9.41 -14.31 -17.26
C ASP A 231 -9.74 -15.08 -15.97
N LEU A 232 -9.64 -14.45 -14.80
CA LEU A 232 -10.03 -15.09 -13.54
C LEU A 232 -11.54 -15.27 -13.43
N THR A 233 -11.95 -16.36 -12.80
CA THR A 233 -13.34 -16.63 -12.42
C THR A 233 -13.65 -16.20 -10.98
N THR A 234 -12.62 -16.13 -10.12
CA THR A 234 -12.71 -15.83 -8.69
C THR A 234 -11.88 -14.61 -8.34
N SER A 235 -12.44 -13.72 -7.52
CA SER A 235 -11.79 -12.47 -7.13
C SER A 235 -10.58 -12.74 -6.23
N PRO A 236 -9.43 -12.09 -6.49
CA PRO A 236 -8.40 -11.96 -5.48
C PRO A 236 -8.94 -11.27 -4.23
N ASN A 237 -8.35 -11.57 -3.08
CA ASN A 237 -8.69 -10.88 -1.84
C ASN A 237 -8.43 -9.37 -1.96
N VAL A 238 -9.32 -8.58 -1.37
CA VAL A 238 -9.27 -7.11 -1.40
C VAL A 238 -7.92 -6.59 -0.91
N ARG A 239 -7.37 -7.20 0.15
CA ARG A 239 -6.06 -6.87 0.71
C ARG A 239 -4.94 -7.04 -0.31
N THR A 240 -4.96 -8.09 -1.12
CA THR A 240 -3.99 -8.32 -2.19
C THR A 240 -3.98 -7.16 -3.18
N LEU A 241 -5.18 -6.74 -3.61
CA LEU A 241 -5.36 -5.67 -4.58
C LEU A 241 -4.95 -4.31 -4.01
N THR A 242 -5.41 -3.98 -2.81
CA THR A 242 -5.22 -2.65 -2.21
C THR A 242 -3.84 -2.44 -1.61
N GLN A 243 -3.27 -3.44 -0.94
CA GLN A 243 -2.00 -3.26 -0.20
C GLN A 243 -0.76 -3.58 -1.03
N PHE A 244 -0.89 -4.33 -2.13
CA PHE A 244 0.26 -4.76 -2.93
C PHE A 244 0.17 -4.32 -4.39
N VAL A 245 -0.92 -4.64 -5.09
CA VAL A 245 -1.02 -4.37 -6.53
C VAL A 245 -1.16 -2.86 -6.81
N LEU A 246 -2.08 -2.18 -6.12
CA LEU A 246 -2.32 -0.75 -6.35
C LEU A 246 -1.09 0.12 -6.05
N PRO A 247 -0.32 -0.09 -4.97
CA PRO A 247 0.94 0.63 -4.75
C PRO A 247 1.97 0.40 -5.86
N LEU A 248 2.08 -0.83 -6.38
CA LEU A 248 2.99 -1.14 -7.49
C LEU A 248 2.62 -0.39 -8.78
N ALA A 249 1.33 -0.37 -9.13
CA ALA A 249 0.84 0.33 -10.31
C ALA A 249 0.96 1.85 -10.13
N SER A 250 0.61 2.36 -8.94
CA SER A 250 0.59 3.80 -8.67
C SER A 250 1.98 4.43 -8.60
N PHE A 251 3.04 3.62 -8.39
CA PHE A 251 4.42 4.09 -8.27
C PHE A 251 4.91 4.90 -9.48
N TYR A 252 4.44 4.59 -10.68
CA TYR A 252 4.86 5.28 -11.91
C TYR A 252 4.07 6.58 -12.17
N LEU A 253 3.02 6.82 -11.39
CA LEU A 253 2.12 7.95 -11.60
C LEU A 253 2.56 9.16 -10.77
N CYS A 254 2.39 10.36 -11.33
CA CYS A 254 2.71 11.61 -10.67
C CYS A 254 4.14 11.66 -10.12
N SER A 255 5.12 11.23 -10.93
CA SER A 255 6.52 11.17 -10.53
C SER A 255 7.39 11.77 -11.62
N GLU A 256 8.26 12.70 -11.24
CA GLU A 256 9.20 13.39 -12.14
C GLU A 256 10.07 12.41 -12.93
N LYS A 257 10.49 11.32 -12.26
CA LYS A 257 11.32 10.25 -12.84
C LYS A 257 10.69 9.59 -14.07
N TYR A 258 9.35 9.57 -14.14
CA TYR A 258 8.60 8.88 -15.18
C TYR A 258 7.92 9.82 -16.17
N VAL A 259 8.15 11.15 -16.08
CA VAL A 259 7.62 12.11 -17.05
C VAL A 259 8.07 11.74 -18.48
N GLY A 260 7.11 11.69 -19.40
CA GLY A 260 7.34 11.29 -20.80
C GLY A 260 7.52 9.78 -21.02
N LYS A 261 7.47 8.94 -19.99
CA LYS A 261 7.53 7.46 -20.12
C LYS A 261 6.13 6.87 -20.31
N ASN A 262 5.46 7.29 -21.38
CA ASN A 262 4.04 6.97 -21.62
C ASN A 262 3.74 5.47 -21.57
N SER A 263 4.60 4.60 -22.12
CA SER A 263 4.33 3.15 -22.13
C SER A 263 4.09 2.54 -20.73
N VAL A 264 4.91 2.88 -19.72
CA VAL A 264 4.73 2.34 -18.36
C VAL A 264 3.60 3.06 -17.62
N ILE A 265 3.41 4.36 -17.89
CA ILE A 265 2.29 5.15 -17.36
C ILE A 265 0.96 4.55 -17.84
N ASP A 266 0.83 4.27 -19.13
CA ASP A 266 -0.38 3.75 -19.75
C ASP A 266 -0.71 2.35 -19.19
N ALA A 267 0.30 1.48 -19.09
CA ALA A 267 0.15 0.17 -18.46
C ALA A 267 -0.25 0.26 -16.97
N SER A 268 0.24 1.27 -16.26
CA SER A 268 -0.13 1.53 -14.86
C SER A 268 -1.58 1.96 -14.71
N ILE A 269 -2.04 2.87 -15.58
CA ILE A 269 -3.44 3.32 -15.63
C ILE A 269 -4.36 2.16 -15.96
N GLU A 270 -3.99 1.30 -16.93
CA GLU A 270 -4.75 0.12 -17.29
C GLU A 270 -4.83 -0.92 -16.15
N CYS A 271 -3.72 -1.10 -15.42
CA CYS A 271 -3.68 -1.94 -14.23
C CYS A 271 -4.63 -1.43 -13.15
N ILE A 272 -4.59 -0.13 -12.85
CA ILE A 272 -5.53 0.52 -11.92
C ILE A 272 -6.98 0.30 -12.35
N GLY A 273 -7.31 0.51 -13.62
CA GLY A 273 -8.67 0.28 -14.14
C GLY A 273 -9.11 -1.17 -13.99
N THR A 274 -8.22 -2.12 -14.28
CA THR A 274 -8.50 -3.55 -14.13
C THR A 274 -8.74 -3.93 -12.67
N VAL A 275 -7.98 -3.37 -11.72
CA VAL A 275 -8.23 -3.56 -10.28
C VAL A 275 -9.56 -2.93 -9.86
N CYS A 276 -9.84 -1.68 -10.26
CA CYS A 276 -11.08 -0.98 -9.91
C CYS A 276 -12.34 -1.70 -10.42
N ARG A 277 -12.22 -2.45 -11.52
CA ARG A 277 -13.30 -3.25 -12.09
C ARG A 277 -13.70 -4.46 -11.23
N ILE A 278 -12.89 -4.83 -10.25
CA ILE A 278 -13.09 -6.00 -9.38
C ILE A 278 -13.02 -5.66 -7.88
N LEU A 279 -12.92 -4.37 -7.53
CA LEU A 279 -12.93 -3.93 -6.14
C LEU A 279 -14.36 -3.85 -5.59
N PRO A 280 -14.58 -4.11 -4.29
CA PRO A 280 -15.84 -3.77 -3.64
C PRO A 280 -16.04 -2.25 -3.56
N TRP A 281 -17.29 -1.82 -3.37
CA TRP A 281 -17.69 -0.41 -3.42
C TRP A 281 -16.87 0.48 -2.50
N HIS A 282 -16.69 0.09 -1.23
CA HIS A 282 -16.02 0.93 -0.24
C HIS A 282 -14.59 1.28 -0.65
N GLN A 283 -13.82 0.28 -1.12
CA GLN A 283 -12.45 0.48 -1.57
C GLN A 283 -12.38 1.23 -2.89
N TYR A 284 -13.30 0.94 -3.83
CA TYR A 284 -13.44 1.69 -5.08
C TYR A 284 -13.71 3.18 -4.82
N GLU A 285 -14.68 3.48 -3.95
CA GLU A 285 -15.08 4.84 -3.59
C GLU A 285 -13.92 5.59 -2.93
N SER A 286 -13.21 4.96 -1.98
CA SER A 286 -12.05 5.58 -1.33
C SER A 286 -10.95 5.91 -2.34
N PHE A 287 -10.66 4.97 -3.25
CA PHE A 287 -9.64 5.14 -4.28
C PHE A 287 -10.01 6.22 -5.31
N LEU A 288 -11.28 6.31 -5.71
CA LEU A 288 -11.78 7.39 -6.56
C LEU A 288 -11.66 8.76 -5.86
N LYS A 289 -12.07 8.87 -4.59
CA LYS A 289 -11.92 10.10 -3.80
C LYS A 289 -10.45 10.52 -3.67
N PHE A 290 -9.55 9.56 -3.52
CA PHE A 290 -8.11 9.83 -3.49
C PHE A 290 -7.62 10.49 -4.78
N TYR A 291 -7.92 9.92 -5.95
CA TYR A 291 -7.51 10.52 -7.23
C TYR A 291 -8.23 11.83 -7.55
N LEU A 292 -9.48 11.99 -7.12
CA LEU A 292 -10.19 13.27 -7.22
C LEU A 292 -9.52 14.35 -6.38
N ARG A 293 -9.06 14.04 -5.17
CA ARG A 293 -8.27 14.99 -4.36
C ARG A 293 -6.92 15.30 -5.00
N LYS A 294 -6.23 14.27 -5.50
CA LYS A 294 -4.92 14.42 -6.15
C LYS A 294 -4.99 15.27 -7.42
N LEU A 295 -6.04 15.10 -8.23
CA LEU A 295 -6.31 15.91 -9.43
C LEU A 295 -6.40 17.41 -9.12
N LYS A 296 -6.90 17.79 -7.95
CA LYS A 296 -7.03 19.20 -7.55
C LYS A 296 -5.71 19.82 -7.12
N LYS A 297 -4.89 19.04 -6.40
CA LYS A 297 -3.64 19.53 -5.82
C LYS A 297 -2.47 19.51 -6.82
N ASN A 298 -2.44 18.54 -7.74
CA ASN A 298 -1.26 18.27 -8.56
C ASN A 298 -1.48 18.69 -10.03
N VAL A 299 -1.31 19.99 -10.30
CA VAL A 299 -1.53 20.59 -11.63
C VAL A 299 -0.52 20.08 -12.67
N ASP A 300 0.73 19.81 -12.27
CA ASP A 300 1.78 19.34 -13.18
C ASP A 300 1.46 17.98 -13.83
N TYR A 301 0.66 17.16 -13.15
CA TYR A 301 0.25 15.83 -13.61
C TYR A 301 -1.23 15.76 -14.02
N GLN A 302 -1.88 16.90 -14.23
CA GLN A 302 -3.31 17.00 -14.48
C GLN A 302 -3.79 16.09 -15.62
N LYS A 303 -3.09 16.08 -16.78
CA LYS A 303 -3.41 15.19 -17.92
C LYS A 303 -3.42 13.72 -17.52
N GLN A 304 -2.43 13.29 -16.74
CA GLN A 304 -2.31 11.91 -16.27
C GLN A 304 -3.42 11.59 -15.26
N LEU A 305 -3.69 12.50 -14.33
CA LEU A 305 -4.73 12.34 -13.29
C LEU A 305 -6.15 12.34 -13.88
N VAL A 306 -6.40 13.12 -14.92
CA VAL A 306 -7.63 13.07 -15.72
C VAL A 306 -7.81 11.67 -16.30
N ARG A 307 -6.78 11.12 -16.94
CA ARG A 307 -6.82 9.77 -17.53
C ARG A 307 -7.08 8.70 -16.48
N VAL A 308 -6.38 8.75 -15.33
CA VAL A 308 -6.63 7.82 -14.21
C VAL A 308 -8.08 7.91 -13.73
N THR A 309 -8.59 9.13 -13.51
CA THR A 309 -9.95 9.34 -13.01
C THR A 309 -10.99 8.81 -14.01
N VAL A 310 -10.83 9.08 -15.30
CA VAL A 310 -11.68 8.54 -16.37
C VAL A 310 -11.66 7.02 -16.36
N THR A 311 -10.48 6.41 -16.27
CA THR A 311 -10.35 4.95 -16.22
C THR A 311 -11.02 4.33 -15.00
N ILE A 312 -10.92 4.95 -13.82
CA ILE A 312 -11.62 4.50 -12.61
C ILE A 312 -13.14 4.59 -12.82
N LEU A 313 -13.64 5.71 -13.37
CA LEU A 313 -15.07 5.91 -13.64
C LEU A 313 -15.62 4.91 -14.67
N ASP A 314 -14.91 4.66 -15.77
CA ASP A 314 -15.28 3.66 -16.78
C ASP A 314 -15.28 2.23 -16.20
N ALA A 315 -14.50 1.96 -15.15
CA ALA A 315 -14.47 0.67 -14.45
C ALA A 315 -15.63 0.45 -13.47
N PHE A 316 -16.51 1.44 -13.24
CA PHE A 316 -17.71 1.28 -12.42
C PHE A 316 -18.54 0.07 -12.90
N HIS A 317 -18.98 -0.78 -11.97
CA HIS A 317 -19.61 -2.07 -12.30
C HIS A 317 -20.75 -2.48 -11.35
N TYR A 318 -21.14 -1.63 -10.41
CA TYR A 318 -22.18 -1.95 -9.43
C TYR A 318 -23.58 -1.77 -10.03
N ASP A 319 -24.48 -2.72 -9.78
CA ASP A 319 -25.89 -2.59 -10.16
C ASP A 319 -26.67 -1.82 -9.07
N LEU A 320 -27.21 -0.67 -9.47
CA LEU A 320 -27.98 0.23 -8.60
C LEU A 320 -29.50 0.12 -8.81
N SER A 321 -29.98 -0.83 -9.60
CA SER A 321 -31.41 -0.99 -9.94
C SER A 321 -32.33 -1.15 -8.73
N LYS A 322 -31.83 -1.74 -7.64
CA LYS A 322 -32.56 -1.93 -6.38
C LYS A 322 -32.55 -0.68 -5.47
N ALA A 323 -31.90 0.43 -5.84
CA ALA A 323 -31.79 1.63 -5.00
C ALA A 323 -33.15 2.36 -4.86
N GLN A 324 -33.48 2.78 -3.64
CA GLN A 324 -34.59 3.71 -3.43
C GLN A 324 -34.08 5.14 -3.53
N VAL A 325 -34.27 5.74 -4.70
CA VAL A 325 -34.17 7.20 -4.85
C VAL A 325 -35.45 7.77 -4.27
N GLY A 326 -35.40 8.22 -3.01
CA GLY A 326 -36.53 8.91 -2.39
C GLY A 326 -36.93 10.10 -3.24
N SER A 327 -38.15 10.07 -3.78
CA SER A 327 -38.86 11.27 -4.17
C SER A 327 -39.15 12.07 -2.89
N GLU A 328 -38.29 13.04 -2.58
CA GLU A 328 -38.62 14.15 -1.69
C GLU A 328 -39.09 15.37 -2.50
N ALA A 329 -39.79 15.11 -3.61
CA ALA A 329 -40.47 16.13 -4.38
C ALA A 329 -41.84 15.59 -4.77
N GLU A 330 -42.81 15.70 -3.84
CA GLU A 330 -44.17 16.20 -4.10
C GLU A 330 -45.08 16.07 -2.85
N HIS A 331 -45.64 17.22 -2.46
CA HIS A 331 -46.82 17.45 -1.60
C HIS A 331 -46.84 17.02 -0.13
N LYS A 332 -46.62 18.01 0.76
CA LYS A 332 -47.71 18.60 1.59
C LYS A 332 -47.47 20.11 1.78
N THR A 333 -48.07 20.89 0.91
CA THR A 333 -48.53 22.25 1.22
C THR A 333 -49.86 22.11 1.97
N GLU A 334 -49.92 22.54 3.21
CA GLU A 334 -51.07 23.24 3.79
C GLU A 334 -50.66 23.90 5.11
N ASP A 335 -50.98 25.18 5.18
CA ASP A 335 -50.89 26.14 6.28
C ASP A 335 -51.01 25.54 7.68
N ASP A 336 -50.09 25.94 8.57
CA ASP A 336 -50.56 26.58 9.80
C ASP A 336 -49.53 27.61 10.30
N ASN A 337 -49.99 28.85 10.32
CA ASN A 337 -49.25 30.05 10.63
C ASN A 337 -49.60 30.45 12.07
N LYS A 338 -48.64 30.39 13.01
CA LYS A 338 -48.75 31.10 14.29
C LYS A 338 -47.38 31.50 14.83
N GLU A 339 -47.33 32.77 15.21
CA GLU A 339 -46.18 33.63 15.43
C GLU A 339 -45.36 33.35 16.70
N SER A 340 -44.13 33.88 16.64
CA SER A 340 -43.30 34.46 17.70
C SER A 340 -42.74 33.55 18.79
N GLU A 341 -41.41 33.35 18.81
CA GLU A 341 -40.47 34.21 19.55
C GLU A 341 -39.01 33.86 19.19
N SER A 342 -38.15 34.87 19.16
CA SER A 342 -36.68 34.78 19.06
C SER A 342 -36.08 35.81 20.03
N PRO A 343 -34.77 35.81 20.33
CA PRO A 343 -33.78 34.74 20.51
C PRO A 343 -33.08 34.91 21.90
N PRO A 344 -31.92 34.27 22.23
CA PRO A 344 -30.65 34.81 21.73
C PRO A 344 -29.56 33.76 21.38
N GLU A 345 -28.74 34.22 20.43
CA GLU A 345 -27.31 34.01 20.19
C GLU A 345 -26.52 33.11 21.16
N ASN A 346 -25.82 32.12 20.60
CA ASN A 346 -24.48 31.77 21.07
C ASN A 346 -23.63 31.31 19.88
N GLU A 347 -22.82 32.23 19.37
CA GLU A 347 -21.72 31.96 18.44
C GLU A 347 -20.65 31.15 19.17
N GLN A 348 -20.44 29.90 18.77
CA GLN A 348 -19.16 29.22 18.96
C GLN A 348 -18.60 28.85 17.61
N SER A 349 -17.71 29.71 17.15
CA SER A 349 -16.75 29.50 16.09
C SER A 349 -15.96 28.20 16.32
N VAL A 350 -16.20 27.19 15.49
CA VAL A 350 -15.22 26.13 15.30
C VAL A 350 -14.35 26.60 14.14
N ALA A 351 -13.19 27.16 14.49
CA ALA A 351 -12.13 27.47 13.55
C ALA A 351 -11.77 26.19 12.78
N VAL A 352 -11.88 26.25 11.46
CA VAL A 352 -11.23 25.29 10.58
C VAL A 352 -9.76 25.69 10.61
N GLU A 353 -8.96 24.97 11.40
CA GLU A 353 -7.51 25.04 11.30
C GLU A 353 -7.12 24.55 9.90
N GLU A 354 -6.67 25.49 9.06
CA GLU A 354 -5.89 25.21 7.86
C GLU A 354 -4.54 24.64 8.33
N ASP A 355 -4.44 23.32 8.40
CA ASP A 355 -3.16 22.67 8.61
C ASP A 355 -2.38 22.70 7.28
N ASP A 356 -1.46 23.65 7.23
CA ASP A 356 -0.50 23.90 6.16
C ASP A 356 0.60 22.84 6.22
N GLU A 357 0.25 21.59 5.91
CA GLU A 357 1.22 20.52 5.73
C GLU A 357 1.86 20.64 4.33
N LYS A 358 3.17 20.93 4.32
CA LYS A 358 4.04 20.68 3.17
C LYS A 358 4.07 19.16 2.91
N ILE A 359 3.27 18.70 1.96
CA ILE A 359 3.12 17.30 1.60
C ILE A 359 4.29 16.86 0.70
N ASP A 360 5.08 15.92 1.22
CA ASP A 360 6.04 15.12 0.47
C ASP A 360 5.27 14.13 -0.44
N ASP A 361 5.76 13.91 -1.68
CA ASP A 361 5.10 13.26 -2.85
C ASP A 361 4.52 11.81 -2.72
N LEU A 362 4.09 11.35 -1.54
CA LEU A 362 3.76 9.93 -1.30
C LEU A 362 2.44 9.66 -0.57
N ASP A 363 1.48 10.60 -0.56
CA ASP A 363 0.17 10.29 0.03
C ASP A 363 -0.53 9.14 -0.70
N GLU A 364 -0.95 8.17 0.09
CA GLU A 364 -1.65 6.93 -0.28
C GLU A 364 -3.16 7.18 -0.41
N PRO A 365 -3.89 6.39 -1.21
CA PRO A 365 -5.29 6.15 -0.91
C PRO A 365 -5.38 5.50 0.47
N VAL A 366 -5.75 6.24 1.51
CA VAL A 366 -6.13 5.64 2.79
C VAL A 366 -7.40 4.81 2.56
N VAL A 367 -7.21 3.55 2.18
CA VAL A 367 -8.27 2.56 2.10
C VAL A 367 -8.40 2.01 3.51
N SER A 368 -9.34 2.54 4.28
CA SER A 368 -9.59 2.10 5.66
C SER A 368 -9.83 0.60 5.70
N GLU A 369 -9.06 -0.09 6.55
CA GLU A 369 -9.37 -1.44 7.01
C GLU A 369 -10.58 -1.33 7.94
N LEU A 370 -11.77 -1.48 7.38
CA LEU A 370 -12.95 -1.86 8.15
C LEU A 370 -13.28 -3.30 7.77
N GLU A 371 -13.60 -4.09 8.79
CA GLU A 371 -14.12 -5.45 8.65
C GLU A 371 -15.21 -5.48 7.57
N GLU A 372 -15.19 -6.54 6.76
CA GLU A 372 -16.23 -6.83 5.80
C GLU A 372 -17.56 -6.82 6.56
N GLU A 373 -18.41 -5.79 6.38
CA GLU A 373 -19.84 -5.99 6.59
C GLU A 373 -20.19 -7.11 5.62
N ASP A 374 -20.61 -8.28 6.14
CA ASP A 374 -21.15 -9.41 5.37
C ASP A 374 -22.35 -8.90 4.54
N ASP A 375 -22.05 -8.26 3.41
CA ASP A 375 -23.02 -7.98 2.37
C ASP A 375 -23.30 -9.34 1.75
N GLU A 376 -24.39 -9.99 2.17
CA GLU A 376 -24.90 -11.22 1.58
C GLU A 376 -25.07 -11.03 0.07
N GLU A 377 -24.04 -11.40 -0.71
CA GLU A 377 -24.12 -11.50 -2.15
C GLU A 377 -25.08 -12.64 -2.48
N GLU A 378 -26.29 -12.31 -2.95
CA GLU A 378 -27.23 -13.31 -3.50
C GLU A 378 -26.51 -14.07 -4.63
N GLN A 379 -26.09 -15.31 -4.33
CA GLN A 379 -25.45 -16.21 -5.28
C GLN A 379 -26.43 -16.55 -6.41
N THR A 380 -26.34 -15.81 -7.52
CA THR A 380 -26.96 -16.25 -8.77
C THR A 380 -26.17 -17.41 -9.36
N THR A 381 -26.85 -18.55 -9.48
CA THR A 381 -26.38 -19.85 -9.97
C THR A 381 -25.58 -19.83 -11.29
N LEU A 382 -24.35 -20.36 -11.22
CA LEU A 382 -23.61 -21.21 -12.17
C LEU A 382 -23.74 -20.91 -13.69
N LYS A 383 -22.94 -19.96 -14.15
CA LYS A 383 -22.06 -20.13 -15.34
C LYS A 383 -20.68 -19.59 -14.94
N GLU A 384 -19.58 -20.25 -15.32
CA GLU A 384 -18.22 -19.73 -15.11
C GLU A 384 -18.01 -18.48 -15.98
N THR A 385 -18.51 -17.34 -15.53
CA THR A 385 -18.27 -16.04 -16.15
C THR A 385 -16.99 -15.44 -15.59
N LYS A 386 -16.24 -14.76 -16.46
CA LYS A 386 -15.05 -14.01 -16.08
C LYS A 386 -15.42 -12.95 -15.05
N ILE A 387 -14.52 -12.70 -14.11
CA ILE A 387 -14.79 -11.80 -13.00
C ILE A 387 -15.12 -10.37 -13.46
N CYS A 388 -14.41 -9.86 -14.46
CA CYS A 388 -14.64 -8.50 -14.95
C CYS A 388 -16.01 -8.30 -15.62
N ASP A 389 -16.69 -9.41 -15.97
CA ASP A 389 -18.04 -9.42 -16.54
C ASP A 389 -19.13 -9.57 -15.47
N LYS A 390 -18.75 -9.89 -14.22
CA LYS A 390 -19.70 -9.96 -13.11
C LYS A 390 -20.15 -8.55 -12.72
N VAL A 391 -21.45 -8.37 -12.61
CA VAL A 391 -22.08 -7.15 -12.10
C VAL A 391 -22.67 -7.52 -10.74
N PRO A 392 -22.06 -7.12 -9.62
CA PRO A 392 -22.59 -7.41 -8.29
C PRO A 392 -23.93 -6.72 -8.10
N ILE A 393 -24.99 -7.50 -7.88
CA ILE A 393 -26.31 -6.99 -7.55
C ILE A 393 -26.31 -6.61 -6.08
N LEU A 394 -26.27 -5.32 -5.79
CA LEU A 394 -26.24 -4.82 -4.42
C LEU A 394 -27.61 -4.99 -3.75
N CYS A 395 -27.61 -5.31 -2.45
CA CYS A 395 -28.82 -5.30 -1.66
C CYS A 395 -29.43 -3.87 -1.61
N LYS A 396 -30.72 -3.76 -1.32
CA LYS A 396 -31.45 -2.49 -1.40
C LYS A 396 -30.84 -1.36 -0.54
N SER A 397 -30.41 -1.67 0.68
CA SER A 397 -29.76 -0.73 1.59
C SER A 397 -28.42 -0.26 1.04
N THR A 398 -27.58 -1.20 0.59
CA THR A 398 -26.25 -0.91 0.03
C THR A 398 -26.37 -0.14 -1.29
N ALA A 399 -27.23 -0.55 -2.22
CA ALA A 399 -27.52 0.18 -3.44
C ALA A 399 -27.95 1.64 -3.15
N THR A 400 -28.86 1.84 -2.17
CA THR A 400 -29.29 3.19 -1.76
C THR A 400 -28.17 4.01 -1.13
N ARG A 401 -27.29 3.40 -0.31
CA ARG A 401 -26.08 4.04 0.25
C ARG A 401 -25.12 4.48 -0.87
N VAL A 402 -24.86 3.60 -1.83
CA VAL A 402 -24.02 3.87 -3.00
C VAL A 402 -24.58 5.03 -3.82
N THR A 403 -25.86 4.97 -4.20
CA THR A 403 -26.53 6.06 -4.94
C THR A 403 -26.46 7.38 -4.19
N ARG A 404 -26.70 7.38 -2.88
CA ARG A 404 -26.59 8.59 -2.05
C ARG A 404 -25.16 9.13 -2.01
N SER A 405 -24.16 8.27 -1.92
CA SER A 405 -22.75 8.70 -1.95
C SER A 405 -22.38 9.30 -3.31
N ILE A 406 -22.82 8.69 -4.40
CA ILE A 406 -22.64 9.23 -5.75
C ILE A 406 -23.26 10.63 -5.83
N GLN A 407 -24.53 10.77 -5.42
CA GLN A 407 -25.27 12.04 -5.50
C GLN A 407 -24.70 13.14 -4.59
N ARG A 408 -24.40 12.82 -3.33
CA ARG A 408 -24.04 13.82 -2.31
C ARG A 408 -22.54 14.11 -2.22
N VAL A 409 -21.69 13.18 -2.67
CA VAL A 409 -20.23 13.28 -2.47
C VAL A 409 -19.49 13.26 -3.80
N LEU A 410 -19.65 12.21 -4.61
CA LEU A 410 -18.83 12.05 -5.82
C LEU A 410 -19.21 13.04 -6.92
N LEU A 411 -20.50 13.24 -7.22
CA LEU A 411 -20.95 14.18 -8.24
C LEU A 411 -20.52 15.62 -7.92
N PRO A 412 -20.72 16.17 -6.70
CA PRO A 412 -20.20 17.49 -6.36
C PRO A 412 -18.67 17.59 -6.48
N GLN A 413 -17.94 16.55 -6.07
CA GLN A 413 -16.47 16.54 -6.19
C GLN A 413 -15.99 16.51 -7.65
N LEU A 414 -16.66 15.73 -8.50
CA LEU A 414 -16.41 15.65 -9.95
C LEU A 414 -16.76 16.95 -10.64
N HIS A 415 -17.91 17.55 -10.32
CA HIS A 415 -18.28 18.88 -10.83
C HIS A 415 -17.27 19.94 -10.40
N LYS A 416 -16.84 19.93 -9.14
CA LYS A 416 -15.80 20.86 -8.66
C LYS A 416 -14.47 20.62 -9.38
N ALA A 417 -14.06 19.37 -9.59
CA ALA A 417 -12.84 19.06 -10.34
C ALA A 417 -12.95 19.54 -11.80
N LEU A 418 -14.07 19.30 -12.48
CA LEU A 418 -14.33 19.83 -13.82
C LEU A 418 -14.32 21.37 -13.85
N ALA A 419 -14.92 22.00 -12.84
CA ALA A 419 -14.93 23.45 -12.67
C ALA A 419 -13.54 24.01 -12.30
N GLU A 420 -12.63 23.24 -11.73
CA GLU A 420 -11.25 23.68 -11.47
C GLU A 420 -10.38 23.52 -12.71
N LEU A 421 -10.58 22.47 -13.53
CA LEU A 421 -10.07 22.41 -14.90
C LEU A 421 -10.54 23.63 -15.73
N THR A 422 -11.70 24.17 -15.35
CA THR A 422 -12.25 25.52 -15.52
C THR A 422 -11.37 26.76 -15.36
N HIS A 423 -10.81 26.89 -14.16
CA HIS A 423 -10.59 28.18 -13.50
C HIS A 423 -9.19 28.81 -13.73
N HIS A 424 -8.30 28.16 -14.50
CA HIS A 424 -7.14 28.88 -15.05
C HIS A 424 -7.57 30.05 -16.00
N ASP A 425 -8.85 30.07 -16.36
CA ASP A 425 -9.60 31.14 -17.02
C ASP A 425 -9.53 32.53 -16.37
N THR A 426 -9.16 32.66 -15.09
CA THR A 426 -9.04 33.97 -14.40
C THR A 426 -7.71 34.68 -14.64
N SER A 427 -6.79 34.07 -15.38
CA SER A 427 -5.57 34.73 -15.84
C SER A 427 -5.93 35.99 -16.64
N HIS A 428 -5.46 37.16 -16.17
CA HIS A 428 -5.82 38.49 -16.65
C HIS A 428 -6.04 38.61 -18.17
N LYS A 429 -6.98 39.48 -18.58
CA LYS A 429 -7.35 39.82 -19.98
C LYS A 429 -6.16 40.00 -20.95
N VAL A 430 -4.96 40.32 -20.46
CA VAL A 430 -3.73 40.52 -21.23
C VAL A 430 -3.06 39.20 -21.68
N ASN A 431 -3.23 38.09 -20.95
CA ASN A 431 -2.65 36.79 -21.32
C ASN A 431 -3.52 35.97 -22.29
N ARG A 432 -4.76 36.40 -22.56
CA ARG A 432 -5.76 35.69 -23.35
C ARG A 432 -5.35 35.32 -24.79
N LYS A 433 -4.37 36.01 -25.38
CA LYS A 433 -3.83 35.70 -26.72
C LYS A 433 -2.59 34.78 -26.69
N LYS A 434 -1.88 34.67 -25.55
CA LYS A 434 -0.68 33.84 -25.42
C LYS A 434 -1.00 32.42 -24.93
N THR A 435 -2.03 32.25 -24.10
CA THR A 435 -2.42 30.97 -23.50
C THR A 435 -3.54 30.24 -24.24
N GLY A 436 -3.85 30.63 -25.48
CA GLY A 436 -4.97 30.05 -26.26
C GLY A 436 -4.81 28.54 -26.50
N PHE A 437 -3.59 28.10 -26.79
CA PHE A 437 -3.27 26.68 -27.01
C PHE A 437 -3.42 25.83 -25.73
N GLU A 438 -2.90 26.32 -24.61
CA GLU A 438 -3.04 25.67 -23.29
C GLU A 438 -4.53 25.53 -22.91
N ARG A 439 -5.34 26.54 -23.23
CA ARG A 439 -6.78 26.55 -22.96
C ARG A 439 -7.57 25.59 -23.85
N GLU A 440 -7.20 25.46 -25.12
CA GLU A 440 -7.77 24.43 -26.00
C GLU A 440 -7.43 23.03 -25.48
N GLU A 441 -6.19 22.82 -25.06
CA GLU A 441 -5.75 21.55 -24.49
C GLU A 441 -6.48 21.20 -23.20
N GLU A 442 -6.69 22.16 -22.29
CA GLU A 442 -7.50 22.00 -21.08
C GLU A 442 -8.96 21.67 -21.39
N ASN A 443 -9.57 22.35 -22.37
CA ASN A 443 -10.93 22.05 -22.82
C ASN A 443 -11.04 20.63 -23.38
N LEU A 444 -10.01 20.15 -24.10
CA LEU A 444 -9.96 18.78 -24.59
C LEU A 444 -9.89 17.74 -23.45
N LEU A 445 -9.26 18.07 -22.32
CA LEU A 445 -9.21 17.17 -21.14
C LEU A 445 -10.56 17.03 -20.43
N ARG A 446 -11.45 18.03 -20.54
CA ARG A 446 -12.78 18.01 -19.89
C ARG A 446 -13.74 17.05 -20.58
N VAL A 447 -13.59 16.84 -21.90
CA VAL A 447 -14.51 16.02 -22.70
C VAL A 447 -14.52 14.55 -22.22
N PRO A 448 -13.38 13.86 -22.04
CA PRO A 448 -13.36 12.49 -21.53
C PRO A 448 -13.96 12.34 -20.13
N MET A 449 -13.68 13.28 -19.22
CA MET A 449 -14.24 13.25 -17.86
C MET A 449 -15.75 13.46 -17.87
N SER A 450 -16.24 14.41 -18.67
CA SER A 450 -17.67 14.68 -18.80
C SER A 450 -18.40 13.48 -19.41
N LEU A 451 -17.79 12.83 -20.40
CA LEU A 451 -18.33 11.61 -21.00
C LEU A 451 -18.40 10.45 -19.99
N ALA A 452 -17.33 10.23 -19.22
CA ALA A 452 -17.29 9.20 -18.18
C ALA A 452 -18.35 9.46 -17.08
N LEU A 453 -18.54 10.73 -16.71
CA LEU A 453 -19.59 11.15 -15.78
C LEU A 453 -20.99 10.85 -16.33
N VAL A 454 -21.24 11.17 -17.60
CA VAL A 454 -22.53 10.87 -18.24
C VAL A 454 -22.78 9.37 -18.29
N LYS A 455 -21.76 8.55 -18.60
CA LYS A 455 -21.89 7.08 -18.55
C LYS A 455 -22.20 6.57 -17.14
N LEU A 456 -21.59 7.17 -16.11
CA LEU A 456 -21.88 6.83 -14.71
C LEU A 456 -23.35 7.13 -14.37
N LEU A 457 -23.88 8.27 -14.82
CA LEU A 457 -25.27 8.68 -14.59
C LEU A 457 -26.31 7.90 -15.42
N GLN A 458 -25.90 7.26 -16.51
CA GLN A 458 -26.76 6.42 -17.35
C GLN A 458 -26.96 5.02 -16.80
N ARG A 459 -26.12 4.58 -15.87
CA ARG A 459 -26.23 3.30 -15.16
C ARG A 459 -26.98 3.50 -13.85
#